data_AF-A0A1F5HBG9-F1
#
_entry.id   AF-A0A1F5HBG9-F1
#
_cell.length_a   1.000
_cell.length_b   1.000
_cell.length_c   1.000
_cell.angle_alpha   90.00
_cell.angle_beta   90.00
_cell.angle_gamma   90.00
#
_symmetry.space_group_name_H-M   'P 1'
#
loop_
_entity.id
_entity.type
_entity.pdbx_description
1 polymer ?
#
loop_
_entity_poly.entity_id
_entity_poly.type
_entity_poly.pdbx_seq_one_letter_code
_entity_poly.pdbx_strand_id
1 'polypeptide(L)' 'MSKDINFTKALSRLEEIVSKLESQELDLEESVQLLAEGLALHKKCQDKLGVAQDKIDKLLSVKGGDLK' A
#
# COMPACT_ATOMS: atom_id res chain seq x y z
N MET A 1 -10.82 -1.11 16.05
CA MET A 1 -11.01 -2.00 14.89
C MET A 1 -11.14 -1.19 13.58
N SER A 2 -10.19 -0.31 13.23
CA SER A 2 -10.47 0.67 12.14
C SER A 2 -9.29 1.16 11.28
N LYS A 3 -8.03 0.86 11.60
CA LYS A 3 -6.89 1.36 10.79
C LYS A 3 -6.39 0.35 9.76
N ASP A 4 -6.46 -0.94 10.04
CA ASP A 4 -6.01 -2.01 9.13
C ASP A 4 -6.90 -2.14 7.89
N ILE A 5 -8.21 -1.95 8.05
CA ILE A 5 -9.20 -2.04 6.96
C ILE A 5 -8.82 -1.15 5.77
N ASN A 6 -8.24 0.04 5.99
CA ASN A 6 -7.85 0.93 4.90
C ASN A 6 -6.61 0.44 4.13
N PHE A 7 -5.67 -0.25 4.78
CA PHE A 7 -4.49 -0.81 4.12
C PHE A 7 -4.87 -2.09 3.38
N THR A 8 -5.52 -3.02 4.06
CA THR A 8 -5.93 -4.31 3.47
C THR A 8 -6.87 -4.11 2.28
N LYS A 9 -7.80 -3.15 2.35
CA LYS A 9 -8.65 -2.81 1.19
C LYS A 9 -7.87 -2.21 0.03
N ALA A 10 -6.90 -1.33 0.30
CA ALA A 10 -6.07 -0.74 -0.75
C ALA A 10 -5.20 -1.81 -1.43
N LEU A 11 -4.67 -2.74 -0.64
CA LEU A 11 -3.90 -3.88 -1.15
C LEU A 11 -4.76 -4.82 -2.00
N SER A 12 -5.92 -5.23 -1.49
CA SER A 12 -6.85 -6.11 -2.22
C SER A 12 -7.33 -5.46 -3.52
N ARG A 13 -7.58 -4.14 -3.52
CA ARG A 13 -7.92 -3.41 -4.74
C ARG A 13 -6.76 -3.36 -5.74
N LEU A 14 -5.52 -3.23 -5.26
CA LEU A 14 -4.33 -3.29 -6.12
C LEU A 14 -4.22 -4.66 -6.80
N GLU A 15 -4.47 -5.74 -6.06
CA GLU A 15 -4.49 -7.11 -6.61
C GLU A 15 -5.58 -7.28 -7.68
N GLU A 16 -6.79 -6.75 -7.46
CA GLU A 16 -7.86 -6.73 -8.47
C GLU A 16 -7.44 -5.96 -9.73
N ILE A 17 -6.77 -4.82 -9.58
CA ILE A 17 -6.30 -4.00 -10.70
C ILE A 17 -5.24 -4.76 -11.51
N VAL A 18 -4.27 -5.40 -10.84
CA VAL A 18 -3.26 -6.22 -11.51
C VAL A 18 -3.91 -7.36 -12.26
N SER A 19 -4.83 -8.08 -11.62
CA SER A 19 -5.57 -9.18 -12.26
C SER A 19 -6.36 -8.72 -13.50
N LYS A 20 -6.94 -7.52 -13.46
CA LYS A 20 -7.60 -6.93 -14.62
C LYS A 20 -6.62 -6.55 -15.72
N LEU A 21 -5.50 -5.90 -15.37
CA LEU A 21 -4.45 -5.49 -16.32
C LEU A 21 -3.80 -6.68 -17.04
N GLU A 22 -3.79 -7.86 -16.41
CA GLU A 22 -3.34 -9.12 -17.03
C GLU A 22 -4.39 -9.75 -17.96
N SER A 23 -5.65 -9.32 -17.88
CA SER A 23 -6.70 -9.77 -18.80
C SER A 23 -6.51 -9.12 -20.18
N GLN A 24 -6.61 -9.93 -21.23
CA GLN A 24 -6.43 -9.51 -22.63
C GLN A 24 -7.62 -8.72 -23.21
N GLU A 25 -8.65 -8.46 -22.40
CA GLU A 25 -9.91 -7.85 -22.84
C GLU A 25 -10.05 -6.35 -22.49
N LEU A 26 -9.01 -5.72 -21.92
CA LEU A 26 -9.06 -4.30 -21.58
C LEU A 26 -8.79 -3.42 -22.80
N ASP A 27 -9.59 -2.36 -22.92
CA ASP A 27 -9.25 -1.28 -23.84
C ASP A 27 -8.12 -0.39 -23.29
N LEU A 28 -7.56 0.45 -24.17
CA LEU A 28 -6.45 1.34 -23.82
C LEU A 28 -6.84 2.35 -22.74
N GLU A 29 -8.06 2.87 -22.78
CA GLU A 29 -8.54 3.91 -21.87
C GLU A 29 -8.76 3.32 -20.46
N GLU A 30 -9.38 2.15 -20.37
CA GLU A 30 -9.54 1.37 -19.15
C GLU A 30 -8.18 0.98 -18.55
N SER A 31 -7.23 0.56 -19.38
CA SER A 31 -5.87 0.22 -18.94
C SER A 31 -5.16 1.42 -18.30
N VAL A 32 -5.30 2.61 -18.90
CA VAL A 32 -4.74 3.85 -18.35
C VAL A 32 -5.42 4.25 -17.05
N GLN A 33 -6.74 4.12 -16.95
CA GLN A 33 -7.48 4.40 -15.72
C GLN A 33 -7.08 3.46 -14.57
N LEU A 34 -7.02 2.16 -14.85
CA LEU A 34 -6.62 1.13 -13.88
C LEU A 34 -5.18 1.35 -13.40
N LEU A 35 -4.27 1.70 -14.32
CA LEU A 35 -2.88 2.01 -13.96
C LEU A 35 -2.80 3.25 -13.05
N ALA A 36 -3.53 4.31 -13.38
CA ALA A 36 -3.57 5.52 -12.56
C ALA A 36 -4.12 5.25 -11.15
N GLU A 37 -5.20 4.45 -11.05
CA GLU A 37 -5.74 3.99 -9.76
C GLU A 37 -4.71 3.16 -8.99
N GLY A 38 -4.04 2.22 -9.67
CA GLY A 38 -3.03 1.36 -9.08
C GLY A 38 -1.85 2.14 -8.50
N LEU A 39 -1.35 3.16 -9.21
CA LEU A 39 -0.28 4.03 -8.73
C LEU A 39 -0.69 4.82 -7.48
N ALA A 40 -1.93 5.33 -7.46
CA ALA A 40 -2.44 6.05 -6.29
C ALA A 40 -2.57 5.14 -5.06
N LEU A 41 -3.06 3.91 -5.24
CA LEU A 41 -3.16 2.91 -4.17
C LEU A 41 -1.78 2.46 -3.69
N HIS A 42 -0.85 2.23 -4.61
CA HIS A 42 0.54 1.88 -4.29
C HIS A 42 1.18 2.93 -3.38
N LYS A 43 1.08 4.21 -3.76
CA LYS A 43 1.60 5.32 -2.94
C LYS A 43 0.97 5.34 -1.55
N LYS A 44 -0.35 5.17 -1.46
CA LYS A 44 -1.07 5.13 -0.19
C LYS A 44 -0.62 3.98 0.71
N CYS A 45 -0.32 2.82 0.13
CA CYS A 45 0.24 1.68 0.85
C CYS A 45 1.66 1.98 1.35
N GLN A 46 2.52 2.55 0.50
CA GLN A 46 3.89 2.95 0.87
C GLN A 46 3.89 3.97 2.01
N ASP A 47 3.08 5.02 1.92
CA ASP A 47 2.99 6.06 2.97
C ASP A 47 2.62 5.44 4.33
N LYS A 48 1.70 4.46 4.31
CA LYS A 48 1.22 3.80 5.52
C LYS A 48 2.26 2.85 6.12
N LEU A 49 3.01 2.16 5.27
CA LEU A 49 4.16 1.36 5.69
C LEU A 49 5.26 2.24 6.26
N GLY A 50 5.56 3.40 5.65
CA GLY A 50 6.51 4.37 6.18
C GLY A 50 6.14 4.87 7.57
N VAL A 51 4.88 5.25 7.78
CA VAL A 51 4.39 5.64 9.12
C VAL A 51 4.48 4.49 10.14
N ALA A 52 4.26 3.25 9.71
CA ALA A 52 4.41 2.09 10.58
C ALA A 52 5.88 1.85 10.94
N GLN A 53 6.77 1.92 9.95
CA GLN A 53 8.21 1.79 10.11
C GLN A 53 8.75 2.85 11.08
N ASP A 54 8.40 4.13 10.88
CA ASP A 54 8.81 5.23 11.78
C ASP A 54 8.35 5.01 13.23
N LYS A 55 7.16 4.43 13.43
CA LYS A 55 6.68 4.11 14.77
C LYS A 55 7.48 2.98 15.39
N ILE A 56 7.79 1.94 14.62
CA ILE A 56 8.63 0.83 15.08
C ILE A 56 10.02 1.35 15.44
N ASP A 57 10.62 2.17 14.57
CA ASP A 57 11.94 2.74 14.76
C ASP A 57 12.02 3.62 16.02
N LYS A 58 10.99 4.46 16.25
CA LYS A 58 10.85 5.24 17.49
C LYS A 58 10.70 4.34 18.72
N LEU A 59 9.90 3.28 18.65
CA LEU A 59 9.73 2.34 19.77
C LEU A 59 11.03 1.60 20.10
N LEU A 60 11.79 1.20 19.08
CA LEU A 60 13.10 0.57 19.23
C LEU A 60 14.13 1.56 19.78
N SER A 61 14.14 2.80 19.28
CA SER A 61 15.03 3.87 19.76
C SER A 61 14.74 4.26 21.22
N VAL A 62 13.47 4.26 21.63
CA VAL A 62 13.06 4.51 23.03
C VAL A 62 13.44 3.35 23.96
N LYS A 63 13.50 2.12 23.43
CA LYS A 63 13.85 0.91 24.18
C LYS A 63 15.36 0.59 24.14
N GLY A 64 16.12 1.28 23.28
CA GLY A 64 17.55 1.10 23.04
C GLY A 64 18.48 2.00 23.87
N GLY A 65 18.01 2.53 25.01
CA GLY A 65 18.85 3.21 26.00
C GLY A 65 19.77 2.28 26.80
N ASP A 66 19.65 0.95 26.62
CA ASP A 66 20.39 -0.06 27.40
C ASP A 66 20.88 -1.22 26.54
N LEU A 67 21.58 -0.96 25.44
CA LEU A 67 22.46 -1.97 24.83
C LEU A 67 23.77 -1.27 24.44
N LYS A 68 24.67 -1.25 25.41
CA LYS A 68 26.07 -0.87 25.27
C LYS A 68 26.86 -1.99 24.61
#